data_AF-A0A917HAI2-F1
#
_entry.id   AF-A0A917HAI2-F1
#
_cell.length_a   1.000
_cell.length_b   1.000
_cell.length_c   1.000
_cell.angle_alpha   90.00
_cell.angle_beta   90.00
_cell.angle_gamma   90.00
#
_symmetry.space_group_name_H-M   'P 1'
#
loop_
_entity.id
_entity.type
_entity.pdbx_description
1 polymer ?
#
loop_
_entity_poly.entity_id
_entity_poly.type
_entity_poly.pdbx_seq_one_letter_code
_entity_poly.pdbx_strand_id
1 'polypeptide(L)'
;MRRRLPKVQNLQTPDERVDEDINVAKFYYNRGNYMAAYLRSKDAVKTEPNYAETHFSLAQAAEKMKKTDEAKAEYTAYLKLSPGGDNAKAAQKALESLH
;
A
#
# COMPACT_ATOMS: atom_id res chain seq x y z
N MET A 1 -29.77 30.14 -20.71
CA MET A 1 -28.30 30.32 -20.71
C MET A 1 -27.69 29.43 -19.63
N ARG A 2 -27.06 28.31 -20.00
CA ARG A 2 -26.42 27.39 -19.04
C ARG A 2 -25.01 27.91 -18.74
N ARG A 3 -24.81 28.48 -17.54
CA ARG A 3 -23.47 28.80 -17.03
C ARG A 3 -22.70 27.48 -16.96
N ARG A 4 -21.64 27.33 -17.76
CA ARG A 4 -20.69 26.24 -17.61
C ARG A 4 -20.01 26.43 -16.26
N LEU A 5 -20.35 25.60 -15.30
CA LEU A 5 -19.61 25.49 -14.05
C LEU A 5 -18.21 24.96 -14.39
N PRO A 6 -17.13 25.54 -13.82
CA PRO A 6 -15.80 24.96 -13.96
C PRO A 6 -15.82 23.55 -13.37
N LYS A 7 -15.09 22.61 -14.01
CA LYS A 7 -14.90 21.24 -13.52
C LYS A 7 -14.51 21.33 -12.04
N VAL A 8 -15.45 20.96 -11.17
CA VAL A 8 -15.18 20.79 -9.74
C VAL A 8 -14.09 19.74 -9.62
N GLN A 9 -13.02 20.15 -8.96
CA GLN A 9 -11.82 19.40 -8.66
C GLN A 9 -12.17 17.99 -8.14
N ASN A 10 -11.60 16.97 -8.81
CA ASN A 10 -11.43 15.58 -8.39
C ASN A 10 -12.26 15.11 -7.17
N LEU A 11 -13.41 14.49 -7.45
CA LEU A 11 -13.88 13.37 -6.64
C LEU A 11 -13.05 12.16 -7.08
N GLN A 12 -11.79 12.05 -6.63
CA GLN A 12 -11.12 10.75 -6.59
C GLN A 12 -12.04 9.85 -5.77
N THR A 13 -12.52 8.76 -6.34
CA THR A 13 -13.14 7.72 -5.51
C THR A 13 -12.14 7.32 -4.43
N PRO A 14 -12.58 6.83 -3.26
CA PRO A 14 -11.66 6.33 -2.23
C PRO A 14 -10.59 5.39 -2.82
N ASP A 15 -11.00 4.58 -3.79
CA ASP A 15 -10.21 3.69 -4.64
C ASP A 15 -9.12 4.43 -5.46
N GLU A 16 -9.43 5.51 -6.19
CA GLU A 16 -8.44 6.27 -6.99
C GLU A 16 -7.36 6.95 -6.13
N ARG A 17 -7.71 7.41 -4.93
CA ARG A 17 -6.71 7.99 -4.01
C ARG A 17 -5.75 6.91 -3.51
N VAL A 18 -6.27 5.73 -3.20
CA VAL A 18 -5.47 4.63 -2.68
C VAL A 18 -4.45 4.14 -3.70
N ASP A 19 -4.85 4.04 -4.97
CA ASP A 19 -3.93 3.67 -6.04
C ASP A 19 -2.80 4.72 -6.22
N GLU A 20 -3.14 6.01 -6.09
CA GLU A 20 -2.14 7.10 -6.08
C GLU A 20 -1.18 6.99 -4.89
N ASP A 21 -1.69 6.78 -3.66
CA ASP A 21 -0.87 6.63 -2.47
C ASP A 21 0.06 5.40 -2.55
N ILE A 22 -0.40 4.29 -3.15
CA ILE A 22 0.46 3.13 -3.43
C ILE A 22 1.55 3.47 -4.44
N ASN A 23 1.22 4.14 -5.53
CA ASN A 23 2.21 4.53 -6.54
C ASN A 23 3.27 5.46 -5.95
N VAL A 24 2.86 6.40 -5.10
CA VAL A 24 3.76 7.29 -4.35
C VAL A 24 4.61 6.50 -3.36
N ALA A 25 4.03 5.52 -2.65
CA ALA A 25 4.78 4.66 -1.73
C ALA A 25 5.85 3.84 -2.47
N LYS A 26 5.50 3.20 -3.59
CA LYS A 26 6.44 2.47 -4.47
C LYS A 26 7.56 3.38 -4.98
N PHE A 27 7.23 4.62 -5.36
CA PHE A 27 8.23 5.61 -5.77
C PHE A 27 9.24 5.93 -4.66
N TYR A 28 8.75 6.20 -3.45
CA TYR A 28 9.64 6.45 -2.30
C TYR A 28 10.45 5.23 -1.91
N TYR A 29 9.87 4.04 -2.00
CA TYR A 29 10.55 2.78 -1.77
C TYR A 29 11.72 2.58 -2.74
N ASN A 30 11.51 2.80 -4.04
CA ASN A 30 12.56 2.71 -5.05
C ASN A 30 13.66 3.77 -4.87
N ARG A 31 13.33 4.91 -4.26
CA ARG A 31 14.32 5.94 -3.88
C ARG A 31 15.06 5.62 -2.57
N GLY A 32 14.75 4.50 -1.90
CA GLY A 32 15.32 4.13 -0.60
C GLY A 32 14.73 4.92 0.57
N ASN A 33 13.72 5.74 0.36
CA ASN A 33 13.02 6.45 1.43
C ASN A 33 11.88 5.60 1.98
N TYR A 34 12.25 4.57 2.75
CA TYR A 34 11.30 3.60 3.29
C TYR A 34 10.35 4.19 4.33
N MET A 35 10.77 5.24 5.05
CA MET A 35 9.91 5.94 6.00
C MET A 35 8.74 6.64 5.28
N ALA A 36 9.00 7.36 4.19
CA ALA A 36 7.95 7.99 3.40
C ALA A 36 7.04 6.95 2.74
N ALA A 37 7.61 5.85 2.23
CA ALA A 37 6.84 4.74 1.69
C ALA A 37 5.89 4.14 2.74
N TYR A 38 6.41 3.85 3.94
CA TYR A 38 5.64 3.30 5.04
C TYR A 38 4.48 4.23 5.45
N LEU A 39 4.72 5.54 5.57
CA LEU A 39 3.66 6.49 5.91
C LEU A 39 2.57 6.52 4.85
N ARG A 40 2.95 6.54 3.56
CA ARG A 40 1.99 6.58 2.44
C ARG A 40 1.16 5.31 2.34
N SER A 41 1.80 4.14 2.43
CA SER A 41 1.08 2.88 2.47
C SER A 41 0.17 2.76 3.69
N LYS A 42 0.56 3.33 4.84
CA LYS A 42 -0.29 3.33 6.04
C LYS A 42 -1.54 4.19 5.89
N ASP A 43 -1.45 5.34 5.24
CA ASP A 43 -2.63 6.15 4.90
C ASP A 43 -3.51 5.45 3.86
N ALA A 44 -2.90 4.73 2.90
CA ALA A 44 -3.63 3.90 1.95
C ALA A 44 -4.42 2.78 2.65
N VAL A 45 -3.80 2.04 3.58
CA VAL A 45 -4.47 1.01 4.41
C VAL A 45 -5.62 1.60 5.24
N LYS A 46 -5.46 2.82 5.77
CA LYS A 46 -6.55 3.47 6.52
C LYS A 46 -7.73 3.86 5.63
N THR A 47 -7.45 4.23 4.39
CA THR A 47 -8.47 4.63 3.43
C THR A 47 -9.22 3.40 2.93
N GLU A 48 -8.49 2.34 2.55
CA GLU A 48 -9.06 1.06 2.15
C GLU A 48 -8.34 -0.13 2.80
N PRO A 49 -8.81 -0.58 3.98
CA PRO A 49 -8.21 -1.70 4.70
C PRO A 49 -8.49 -3.07 4.07
N ASN A 50 -9.31 -3.12 3.01
CA ASN A 50 -9.58 -4.35 2.27
C ASN A 50 -8.77 -4.44 0.97
N TYR A 51 -7.98 -3.40 0.63
CA TYR A 51 -7.19 -3.42 -0.59
C TYR A 51 -5.85 -4.11 -0.33
N ALA A 52 -5.74 -5.34 -0.80
CA ALA A 52 -4.60 -6.21 -0.53
C ALA A 52 -3.25 -5.51 -0.85
N GLU A 53 -3.15 -4.80 -1.98
CA GLU A 53 -1.87 -4.20 -2.40
C GLU A 53 -1.33 -3.13 -1.42
N THR A 54 -2.20 -2.47 -0.66
CA THR A 54 -1.78 -1.52 0.40
C THR A 54 -1.00 -2.22 1.51
N HIS A 55 -1.50 -3.38 1.96
CA HIS A 55 -0.87 -4.21 2.98
C HIS A 55 0.48 -4.73 2.49
N PHE A 56 0.57 -5.16 1.22
CA PHE A 56 1.85 -5.59 0.65
C PHE A 56 2.88 -4.45 0.61
N SER A 57 2.48 -3.26 0.15
CA SER A 57 3.37 -2.09 0.08
C SER A 57 3.82 -1.63 1.48
N LEU A 58 2.91 -1.66 2.46
CA LEU A 58 3.22 -1.35 3.86
C LEU A 58 4.19 -2.37 4.45
N ALA A 59 3.98 -3.66 4.18
CA ALA A 59 4.84 -4.74 4.65
C ALA A 59 6.27 -4.61 4.09
N GLN A 60 6.43 -4.33 2.79
CA GLN A 60 7.75 -4.11 2.18
C GLN A 60 8.47 -2.91 2.79
N ALA A 61 7.76 -1.80 3.00
CA ALA A 61 8.36 -0.63 3.63
C ALA A 61 8.75 -0.91 5.09
N ALA A 62 7.90 -1.59 5.85
CA ALA A 62 8.17 -2.00 7.23
C ALA A 62 9.37 -2.96 7.33
N GLU A 63 9.49 -3.91 6.41
CA GLU A 63 10.64 -4.83 6.29
C GLU A 63 11.95 -4.05 6.16
N LYS A 64 12.01 -3.08 5.23
CA LYS A 64 13.20 -2.24 5.03
C LYS A 64 13.51 -1.34 6.21
N MET A 65 12.50 -0.98 6.97
CA MET A 65 12.64 -0.26 8.24
C MET A 65 13.00 -1.17 9.43
N LYS A 66 13.23 -2.47 9.21
CA LYS A 66 13.48 -3.49 10.26
C LYS A 66 12.35 -3.61 11.28
N LYS A 67 11.13 -3.24 10.90
CA LYS A 67 9.91 -3.41 11.70
C LYS A 67 9.33 -4.79 11.41
N THR A 68 10.05 -5.82 11.83
CA THR A 68 9.76 -7.22 11.50
C THR A 68 8.35 -7.66 11.91
N ASP A 69 7.90 -7.31 13.12
CA ASP A 69 6.55 -7.65 13.60
C ASP A 69 5.44 -7.01 12.74
N GLU A 70 5.57 -5.72 12.43
CA GLU A 70 4.61 -5.04 11.56
C GLU A 70 4.64 -5.65 10.15
N ALA A 71 5.82 -5.88 9.58
CA ALA A 71 5.95 -6.50 8.26
C ALA A 71 5.27 -7.87 8.21
N LYS A 72 5.43 -8.70 9.26
CA LYS A 72 4.77 -10.00 9.37
C LYS A 72 3.25 -9.87 9.40
N ALA A 73 2.72 -8.95 10.22
CA ALA A 73 1.28 -8.73 10.32
C ALA A 73 0.69 -8.32 8.96
N GLU A 74 1.34 -7.39 8.27
CA GLU A 74 0.87 -6.84 7.00
C GLU A 74 0.99 -7.82 5.83
N TYR A 75 2.09 -8.57 5.71
CA TYR A 75 2.18 -9.64 4.71
C TYR A 75 1.12 -10.74 4.95
N THR A 76 0.81 -11.04 6.22
CA THR A 76 -0.25 -12.00 6.56
C THR A 76 -1.62 -11.46 6.16
N ALA A 77 -1.89 -10.17 6.40
CA ALA A 77 -3.12 -9.51 5.98
C ALA A 77 -3.28 -9.55 4.45
N TYR A 78 -2.20 -9.23 3.72
CA TYR A 78 -2.19 -9.33 2.26
C TYR A 78 -2.56 -10.74 1.77
N LEU A 79 -1.96 -11.79 2.32
CA LEU A 79 -2.25 -13.17 1.94
C LEU A 79 -3.66 -13.62 2.31
N LYS A 80 -4.26 -13.05 3.36
CA LYS A 80 -5.67 -13.31 3.71
C LYS A 80 -6.63 -12.66 2.71
N LEU A 81 -6.32 -11.45 2.25
CA LEU A 81 -7.16 -10.70 1.32
C LEU A 81 -6.99 -11.20 -0.12
N SER A 82 -5.75 -11.51 -0.54
CA SER A 82 -5.43 -11.98 -1.88
C SER A 82 -4.41 -13.14 -1.83
N PRO A 83 -4.85 -14.35 -1.46
CA PRO A 83 -3.99 -15.53 -1.38
C PRO A 83 -3.42 -15.97 -2.74
N GLY A 84 -4.01 -15.52 -3.85
CA GLY A 84 -3.58 -15.80 -5.22
C GLY A 84 -3.12 -14.58 -6.01
N GLY A 85 -2.90 -13.44 -5.35
CA GLY A 85 -2.43 -12.23 -6.02
C GLY A 85 -1.01 -12.35 -6.56
N ASP A 86 -0.63 -11.45 -7.47
CA ASP A 86 0.68 -11.44 -8.13
C ASP A 86 1.86 -11.44 -7.13
N ASN A 87 1.68 -10.77 -6.00
CA ASN A 87 2.71 -10.68 -4.95
C ASN A 87 2.57 -11.76 -3.86
N ALA A 88 1.64 -12.71 -3.95
CA ALA A 88 1.39 -13.71 -2.90
C ALA A 88 2.63 -14.55 -2.60
N LYS A 89 3.32 -15.04 -3.64
CA LYS A 89 4.57 -15.79 -3.48
C LYS A 89 5.68 -14.95 -2.85
N ALA A 90 5.75 -13.67 -3.19
CA ALA A 90 6.73 -12.75 -2.63
C ALA A 90 6.45 -12.48 -1.14
N ALA A 91 5.19 -12.28 -0.77
CA ALA A 91 4.76 -12.09 0.61
C ALA A 91 5.02 -13.33 1.48
N GLN A 92 4.74 -14.54 0.96
CA GLN A 92 5.06 -15.79 1.65
C GLN A 92 6.57 -15.91 1.91
N LYS A 93 7.39 -15.71 0.87
CA LYS A 93 8.84 -15.78 1.00
C LYS A 93 9.39 -14.74 1.96
N ALA A 94 8.84 -13.52 1.94
CA ALA A 94 9.22 -12.47 2.87
C ALA A 94 8.85 -12.84 4.32
N LEU A 95 7.66 -13.38 4.56
CA LEU A 95 7.25 -13.89 5.87
C LEU A 95 8.19 -14.97 6.41
N GLU A 96 8.61 -15.91 5.56
CA GLU A 96 9.56 -16.96 5.93
C GLU A 96 10.96 -16.41 6.21
N SER A 97 11.37 -15.37 5.47
CA SER A 97 12.68 -14.72 5.63
C SER A 97 12.74 -13.83 6.87
N LEU A 98 11.59 -13.35 7.32
CA LEU A 98 11.41 -12.66 8.59
C LEU A 98 11.35 -13.74 9.69
N HIS A 99 12.47 -14.36 10.04
CA HIS A 99 12.53 -15.30 11.16
C HIS A 99 12.94 -14.58 12.44
#